data_AF-A0A7C4LHH8-F1
#
_entry.id   AF-A0A7C4LHH8-F1
#
_cell.length_a   1.000
_cell.length_b   1.000
_cell.length_c   1.000
_cell.angle_alpha   90.00
_cell.angle_beta   90.00
_cell.angle_gamma   90.00
#
_symmetry.space_group_name_H-M   'P 1'
#
loop_
_entity.id
_entity.type
_entity.pdbx_description
1 polymer ?
#
loop_
_entity_poly.entity_id
_entity_poly.type
_entity_poly.pdbx_seq_one_letter_code
_entity_poly.pdbx_strand_id
1 'polypeptide(L)' 'MILLDSNAVVYYLHRVEPYASKVKQVLIESKDLAVTLRIVDEIIFTLIRLEAWRRLGLRKLDELRDYIRGVWSRGV' A
#
# COMPACT_ATOMS: atom_id res chain seq x y z
N MET A 1 2.51 -3.14 -22.91
CA MET A 1 1.84 -2.84 -21.64
C MET A 1 2.22 -3.86 -20.59
N ILE A 2 2.84 -3.44 -19.49
CA ILE A 2 3.08 -4.28 -18.31
C ILE A 2 2.12 -3.82 -17.22
N LEU A 3 1.35 -4.76 -16.66
CA LEU A 3 0.49 -4.48 -15.50
C LEU A 3 1.31 -4.60 -14.22
N LEU A 4 1.36 -3.53 -13.43
CA LEU A 4 2.03 -3.53 -12.13
C LEU A 4 1.10 -4.07 -11.05
N ASP A 5 1.55 -5.09 -10.33
CA ASP A 5 0.85 -5.65 -9.17
C ASP A 5 1.01 -4.77 -7.91
N SER A 6 0.10 -4.90 -6.96
CA SER A 6 0.11 -4.17 -5.70
C SER A 6 1.42 -4.40 -4.92
N ASN A 7 1.94 -5.63 -4.91
CA ASN A 7 3.21 -5.95 -4.26
C ASN A 7 4.41 -5.23 -4.88
N ALA A 8 4.45 -5.08 -6.21
CA ALA A 8 5.55 -4.39 -6.89
C ALA A 8 5.64 -2.93 -6.43
N VAL A 9 4.49 -2.26 -6.34
CA VAL A 9 4.41 -0.87 -5.86
C VAL A 9 4.77 -0.79 -4.37
N VAL A 10 4.19 -1.65 -3.53
CA VAL A 10 4.45 -1.63 -2.08
C VAL A 10 5.93 -1.91 -1.79
N TYR A 11 6.55 -2.91 -2.41
CA TYR A 11 7.96 -3.22 -2.21
C TYR A 11 8.88 -2.08 -2.65
N TYR A 12 8.57 -1.44 -3.79
CA TYR A 12 9.31 -0.28 -4.24
C TYR A 12 9.22 0.89 -3.25
N LEU A 13 8.01 1.24 -2.81
CA LEU A 13 7.79 2.32 -1.83
C LEU A 13 8.46 2.06 -0.48
N HIS A 14 8.51 0.81 -0.05
CA HIS A 14 9.09 0.40 1.23
C HIS A 14 10.54 -0.07 1.15
N ARG A 15 11.21 0.05 -0.01
CA ARG A 15 12.61 -0.34 -0.24
C ARG A 15 12.92 -1.80 0.16
N VAL A 16 12.00 -2.71 -0.15
CA VAL A 16 12.16 -4.14 0.14
C VAL A 16 13.08 -4.76 -0.91
N GLU A 17 14.35 -4.99 -0.55
CA GLU A 17 15.32 -5.64 -1.45
C GLU A 17 15.16 -7.17 -1.49
N PRO A 18 15.44 -7.82 -2.64
CA PRO A 18 15.95 -7.25 -3.90
C PRO A 18 14.85 -6.72 -4.83
N TYR A 19 13.59 -6.75 -4.40
CA TYR A 19 12.43 -6.46 -5.25
C TYR A 19 12.34 -4.99 -5.63
N ALA A 20 12.63 -4.08 -4.71
CA ALA A 20 12.64 -2.65 -4.97
C ALA A 20 13.60 -2.28 -6.11
N SER A 21 14.81 -2.86 -6.13
CA SER A 21 15.75 -2.70 -7.23
C SER A 21 15.23 -3.23 -8.57
N LYS A 22 14.59 -4.41 -8.58
CA LYS A 22 13.98 -4.99 -9.79
C LYS A 22 12.84 -4.13 -10.31
N VAL A 23 11.95 -3.68 -9.44
CA VAL A 23 10.82 -2.81 -9.82
C VAL A 23 11.34 -1.49 -10.36
N LYS A 24 12.40 -0.91 -9.75
CA LYS A 24 13.06 0.30 -10.26
C LYS A 24 13.52 0.14 -11.70
N GLN A 25 14.14 -0.99 -12.05
CA GLN A 25 14.56 -1.28 -13.43
C GLN A 25 13.37 -1.31 -14.38
N VAL A 26 12.29 -2.04 -14.02
CA VAL A 26 11.06 -2.10 -14.83
C VAL A 26 10.46 -0.70 -15.04
N LEU A 27 10.41 0.14 -13.99
CA LEU A 27 9.90 1.51 -14.07
C LEU A 27 10.73 2.42 -15.01
N ILE A 28 12.04 2.17 -15.13
CA ILE A 28 12.95 2.95 -15.99
C ILE A 28 12.88 2.46 -17.44
N GLU A 29 12.88 1.15 -17.65
CA GLU A 29 13.03 0.52 -18.97
C GLU A 29 11.70 0.46 -19.74
N SER A 30 10.57 0.42 -19.03
CA SER A 30 9.25 0.19 -19.64
C SER A 30 8.52 1.51 -19.88
N LYS A 31 8.20 1.80 -21.15
CA LYS A 31 7.43 2.99 -21.54
C LYS A 31 5.91 2.84 -21.37
N ASP A 32 5.42 1.62 -21.22
CA ASP A 32 3.99 1.30 -21.25
C ASP A 32 3.62 0.44 -20.03
N LEU A 33 3.25 1.13 -18.95
CA LEU A 33 2.90 0.58 -17.64
C LEU A 33 1.45 0.90 -17.31
N ALA A 34 0.75 -0.06 -16.72
CA ALA A 34 -0.64 0.09 -16.31
C ALA A 34 -0.86 -0.38 -14.87
N VAL A 35 -1.89 0.18 -14.23
CA VAL A 35 -2.47 -0.29 -12.97
C VAL A 35 -3.99 -0.30 -13.13
N THR A 36 -4.67 -1.24 -12.49
CA THR A 36 -6.14 -1.24 -12.43
C THR A 36 -6.62 -0.50 -11.19
N LEU A 37 -7.88 -0.06 -11.18
CA LEU A 37 -8.51 0.53 -9.98
C LEU A 37 -8.47 -0.44 -8.78
N ARG A 38 -8.68 -1.74 -9.01
CA ARG A 38 -8.55 -2.76 -7.95
C ARG A 38 -7.15 -2.79 -7.34
N ILE A 39 -6.11 -2.70 -8.17
CA ILE A 39 -4.72 -2.67 -7.69
C ILE A 39 -4.47 -1.40 -6.88
N VAL A 40 -5.03 -0.27 -7.30
CA VAL A 40 -4.96 0.99 -6.52
C VAL A 40 -5.63 0.82 -5.16
N ASP A 41 -6.83 0.24 -5.09
CA ASP A 41 -7.54 -0.01 -3.83
C ASP A 41 -6.72 -0.91 -2.88
N GLU A 42 -6.12 -1.97 -3.41
CA GLU A 42 -5.24 -2.87 -2.64
C GLU A 42 -4.00 -2.17 -2.09
N ILE A 43 -3.36 -1.32 -2.91
CA ILE A 43 -2.19 -0.53 -2.48
C ILE A 43 -2.61 0.42 -1.35
N ILE A 44 -3.68 1.18 -1.53
CA ILE A 44 -4.17 2.12 -0.52
C ILE A 44 -4.49 1.39 0.79
N PHE A 45 -5.23 0.29 0.72
CA PHE A 45 -5.58 -0.51 1.90
C PHE A 45 -4.33 -1.02 2.64
N THR A 46 -3.35 -1.53 1.88
CA THR A 46 -2.09 -2.03 2.45
C THR A 46 -1.30 -0.91 3.12
N LEU A 47 -1.17 0.25 2.47
CA LEU A 47 -0.47 1.40 3.03
C LEU A 47 -1.15 1.93 4.31
N ILE A 48 -2.48 2.01 4.34
CA ILE A 48 -3.24 2.40 5.52
C ILE A 48 -2.95 1.44 6.69
N ARG A 49 -2.96 0.13 6.45
CA ARG A 49 -2.67 -0.86 7.51
C ARG A 49 -1.23 -0.76 8.02
N LEU A 50 -0.27 -0.59 7.12
CA LEU A 50 1.13 -0.41 7.51
C LEU A 50 1.31 0.85 8.37
N GLU A 51 0.66 1.95 8.00
CA GLU A 51 0.78 3.20 8.74
C GLU A 51 0.01 3.17 10.06
N ALA A 52 -1.16 2.51 10.11
CA ALA A 52 -1.89 2.25 11.35
C ALA A 52 -1.04 1.42 12.32
N TRP A 53 -0.35 0.40 11.83
CA TRP A 53 0.57 -0.37 12.66
C TRP A 53 1.74 0.50 13.14
N ARG A 54 2.39 1.26 12.24
CA ARG A 54 3.56 2.07 12.59
C ARG A 54 3.25 3.19 13.58
N ARG A 55 2.14 3.91 13.39
CA ARG A 55 1.81 5.10 14.20
C ARG A 55 0.98 4.78 15.43
N LEU A 56 0.08 3.81 15.33
CA LEU A 56 -0.94 3.53 16.35
C LEU A 56 -0.74 2.17 17.03
N GLY A 57 0.17 1.34 16.53
CA GLY A 57 0.39 -0.01 17.06
C GLY A 57 -0.71 -1.01 16.68
N LEU A 58 -1.69 -0.62 15.85
CA LEU A 58 -2.84 -1.45 15.48
C LEU A 58 -2.45 -2.46 14.41
N ARG A 59 -2.52 -3.76 14.72
CA ARG A 59 -2.07 -4.84 13.82
C ARG A 59 -3.24 -5.49 13.10
N LYS A 60 -4.36 -5.63 13.80
CA LYS A 60 -5.53 -6.33 13.29
C LYS A 60 -6.52 -5.37 12.63
N LEU A 61 -7.34 -5.92 11.75
CA LEU A 61 -8.30 -5.13 10.97
C LEU A 61 -9.48 -4.65 11.83
N ASP A 62 -9.92 -5.47 12.78
CA ASP A 62 -10.93 -5.11 13.78
C ASP A 62 -10.45 -3.95 14.66
N GLU A 63 -9.20 -3.98 15.15
CA GLU A 63 -8.59 -2.87 15.89
C GLU A 63 -8.61 -1.56 15.10
N LEU A 64 -8.23 -1.62 13.81
CA LEU A 64 -8.28 -0.45 12.93
C LEU A 64 -9.72 0.04 12.71
N ARG A 65 -10.66 -0.87 12.50
CA ARG A 65 -12.08 -0.53 12.32
C ARG A 65 -12.67 0.13 13.56
N ASP A 66 -12.36 -0.40 14.74
CA ASP A 66 -12.85 0.11 16.01
C ASP A 66 -12.21 1.47 16.33
N TYR A 67 -10.93 1.65 16.01
CA TYR A 67 -10.26 2.95 16.07
C TYR A 67 -10.96 3.99 15.18
N ILE A 68 -11.21 3.65 13.91
CA ILE A 68 -11.91 4.55 12.98
C ILE A 68 -13.30 4.89 13.54
N ARG A 69 -14.12 3.90 13.92
CA ARG A 69 -15.44 4.15 14.52
C ARG A 69 -15.36 5.07 15.74
N GLY A 70 -14.38 4.84 16.63
CA GLY A 70 -14.16 5.67 17.81
C GLY A 70 -13.68 7.10 17.51
N VAL A 71 -13.03 7.34 16.37
CA VAL A 71 -12.69 8.69 15.89
C VAL A 71 -13.93 9.40 15.35
N TRP A 72 -14.73 8.72 14.52
CA TRP A 72 -15.95 9.28 13.94
C TRP A 72 -16.99 9.65 15.02
N SER A 73 -17.10 8.85 16.08
CA SER A 73 -17.94 9.18 17.24
C SER A 73 -17.48 10.41 18.03
N ARG A 74 -16.22 10.83 17.87
CA ARG A 74 -15.65 12.01 18.53
C ARG A 74 -15.81 13.31 17.72
N GLY A 75 -16.53 13.28 16.61
CA GLY A 75 -16.94 14.48 15.88
C GLY A 75 -15.79 15.26 15.23
N VAL A 76 -14.75 14.56 14.78
CA VAL A 76 -13.76 15.10 13.82
C VAL A 76 -14.28 14.87 12.41
#